data_AF-M0JLA3-F1
#
_entry.id   AF-M0JLA3-F1
#
_cell.length_a   1.000
_cell.length_b   1.000
_cell.length_c   1.000
_cell.angle_alpha   90.00
_cell.angle_beta   90.00
_cell.angle_gamma   90.00
#
_symmetry.space_group_name_H-M   'P 1'
#
loop_
_entity.id
_entity.type
_entity.pdbx_description
1 polymer ?
#
loop_
_entity_poly.entity_id
_entity_poly.type
_entity_poly.pdbx_seq_one_letter_code
_entity_poly.pdbx_strand_id
1 'polypeptide(L)'
;MRALSIIWATERIQAETDVHITPELIKVVTHKNEYTAIERVLADHGIVTFALAYDLVKEHSDGNVTIRQIPSLTDLSTGIAYDLVEALYSILDLGDNELAPTTYTPADFDEGNGNLPEELTDK
;
A
#
# COMPACT_ATOMS: atom_id res chain seq x y z
N MET A 1 -23.86 12.87 17.56
CA MET A 1 -22.49 13.29 17.20
C MET A 1 -21.77 13.60 18.50
N ARG A 2 -20.68 12.95 18.91
CA ARG A 2 -19.58 12.32 18.19
C ARG A 2 -19.19 11.02 18.90
N ALA A 3 -18.96 9.96 18.14
CA ALA A 3 -18.33 8.73 18.62
C ALA A 3 -17.24 8.34 17.62
N LEU A 4 -16.06 8.93 17.77
CA LEU A 4 -14.83 8.53 17.07
C LEU A 4 -13.70 8.61 18.09
N SER A 5 -13.56 7.60 18.96
CA SER A 5 -12.38 7.51 19.84
C SER A 5 -11.97 6.11 20.30
N ILE A 6 -12.61 5.02 19.83
CA ILE A 6 -12.37 3.71 20.49
C ILE A 6 -11.92 2.58 19.54
N ILE A 7 -12.04 2.71 18.22
CA ILE A 7 -11.84 1.55 17.33
C ILE A 7 -10.35 1.13 17.18
N TRP A 8 -9.37 2.04 17.31
CA TRP A 8 -8.00 1.71 16.89
C TRP A 8 -7.04 1.23 17.99
N ALA A 9 -7.45 1.16 19.27
CA ALA A 9 -6.51 0.96 20.39
C ALA A 9 -6.69 -0.33 21.20
N THR A 10 -7.59 -1.25 20.81
CA THR A 10 -7.87 -2.46 21.62
C THR A 10 -7.81 -3.80 20.88
N GLU A 11 -7.78 -3.83 19.54
CA GLU A 11 -7.57 -5.08 18.79
C GLU A 11 -6.08 -5.41 18.60
N ARG A 12 -5.39 -5.63 19.71
CA ARG A 12 -4.09 -6.32 19.74
C ARG A 12 -4.22 -7.75 20.27
N ILE A 13 -5.35 -8.40 19.98
CA ILE A 13 -5.59 -9.81 20.29
C ILE A 13 -6.03 -10.46 18.97
N GLN A 14 -5.06 -11.07 18.28
CA GLN A 14 -5.21 -11.91 17.08
C GLN A 14 -6.38 -11.53 16.17
N ALA A 15 -6.18 -10.54 15.29
CA ALA A 15 -7.15 -10.24 14.24
C ALA A 15 -7.35 -11.52 13.42
N GLU A 16 -8.52 -12.14 13.54
CA GLU A 16 -9.10 -12.94 12.48
C GLU A 16 -9.33 -11.96 11.33
N THR A 17 -8.29 -11.72 10.52
CA THR A 17 -8.45 -10.94 9.29
C THR A 17 -9.38 -11.75 8.41
N ASP A 18 -10.60 -11.27 8.23
CA ASP A 18 -11.60 -11.94 7.39
C ASP A 18 -11.16 -11.78 5.93
N VAL A 19 -10.44 -12.77 5.42
CA VAL A 19 -9.87 -12.76 4.07
C VAL A 19 -10.90 -13.32 3.11
N HIS A 20 -11.42 -12.48 2.21
CA HIS A 20 -12.44 -12.87 1.24
C HIS A 20 -11.82 -13.34 -0.08
N ILE A 21 -12.06 -14.60 -0.44
CA ILE A 21 -11.67 -15.13 -1.74
C ILE A 21 -12.68 -14.69 -2.81
N THR A 22 -12.32 -13.68 -3.59
CA THR A 22 -13.17 -13.12 -4.64
C THR A 22 -12.87 -13.72 -6.02
N PRO A 23 -13.81 -13.69 -6.98
CA PRO A 23 -13.52 -14.07 -8.37
C PRO A 23 -12.42 -13.22 -9.02
N GLU A 24 -12.28 -11.95 -8.62
CA GLU A 24 -11.21 -11.06 -9.07
C GLU A 24 -9.84 -11.59 -8.63
N LEU A 25 -9.71 -11.98 -7.36
CA LEU A 25 -8.51 -12.60 -6.83
C LEU A 25 -8.15 -13.90 -7.57
N ILE A 26 -9.15 -14.74 -7.88
CA ILE A 26 -8.90 -15.97 -8.65
C ILE A 26 -8.36 -15.67 -10.05
N LYS A 27 -8.80 -14.59 -10.71
CA LYS A 27 -8.22 -14.16 -12.00
C LYS A 27 -6.76 -13.72 -11.85
N VAL A 28 -6.39 -13.08 -10.75
CA VAL A 28 -4.99 -12.75 -10.50
C VAL A 28 -4.15 -14.02 -10.35
N VAL A 29 -4.65 -15.00 -9.59
CA VAL A 29 -3.97 -16.29 -9.38
C VAL A 29 -3.70 -17.06 -10.68
N THR A 30 -4.49 -16.86 -11.75
CA THR A 30 -4.21 -17.53 -13.04
C THR A 30 -2.91 -17.06 -13.70
N HIS A 31 -2.38 -15.90 -13.33
CA HIS A 31 -1.13 -15.36 -13.85
C HIS A 31 0.12 -15.95 -13.15
N LYS A 32 -0.04 -16.96 -12.29
CA LYS A 32 1.08 -17.58 -11.56
C LYS A 32 2.22 -18.11 -12.45
N ASN A 33 1.91 -18.47 -13.70
CA ASN A 33 2.93 -18.93 -14.65
C ASN A 33 3.71 -17.78 -15.31
N GLU A 34 3.19 -16.55 -15.22
CA GLU A 34 3.78 -15.35 -15.79
C GLU A 34 4.59 -14.60 -14.73
N TYR A 35 4.17 -14.66 -13.47
CA TYR A 35 4.83 -14.00 -12.34
C TYR A 35 5.28 -15.01 -11.29
N THR A 36 6.59 -15.24 -11.21
CA THR A 36 7.19 -16.15 -10.21
C THR A 36 6.85 -15.77 -8.77
N ALA A 37 6.64 -14.48 -8.47
CA ALA A 37 6.23 -14.03 -7.14
C ALA A 37 4.86 -14.60 -6.73
N ILE A 38 3.90 -14.65 -7.66
CA ILE A 38 2.57 -15.23 -7.43
C ILE A 38 2.68 -16.73 -7.16
N GLU A 39 3.46 -17.45 -7.98
CA GLU A 39 3.71 -18.88 -7.78
C GLU A 39 4.33 -19.16 -6.41
N ARG A 40 5.39 -18.44 -6.04
CA ARG A 40 6.11 -18.63 -4.76
C ARG A 40 5.21 -18.39 -3.56
N VAL A 41 4.45 -17.30 -3.57
CA VAL A 41 3.55 -16.99 -2.44
C VAL A 41 2.47 -18.06 -2.30
N LEU A 42 1.88 -18.51 -3.41
CA LEU A 42 0.88 -19.58 -3.37
C LEU A 42 1.46 -20.92 -2.93
N ALA A 43 2.68 -21.27 -3.36
CA ALA A 43 3.32 -22.54 -3.06
C ALA A 43 3.85 -22.60 -1.61
N ASP A 44 4.50 -21.52 -1.15
CA ASP A 44 5.22 -21.50 0.12
C ASP A 44 4.34 -21.00 1.28
N HIS A 45 3.39 -20.09 0.99
CA HIS A 45 2.57 -19.41 2.01
C HIS A 45 1.05 -19.64 1.86
N GLY A 46 0.60 -20.21 0.74
CA GLY A 46 -0.79 -20.54 0.49
C GLY A 46 -1.70 -19.38 0.09
N ILE A 47 -2.95 -19.72 -0.26
CA ILE A 47 -3.93 -18.78 -0.82
C ILE A 47 -4.39 -17.70 0.17
N VAL A 48 -4.40 -17.99 1.47
CA VAL A 48 -4.82 -17.03 2.50
C VAL A 48 -3.81 -15.88 2.60
N THR A 49 -2.52 -16.21 2.67
CA THR A 49 -1.45 -15.21 2.67
C THR A 49 -1.44 -14.41 1.38
N PHE A 50 -1.65 -15.09 0.24
CA PHE A 50 -1.78 -14.41 -1.05
C PHE A 50 -2.93 -13.41 -1.06
N ALA A 51 -4.09 -13.79 -0.53
CA ALA A 51 -5.27 -12.94 -0.48
C ALA A 51 -5.12 -11.75 0.48
N LEU A 52 -4.51 -11.95 1.64
CA LEU A 52 -4.12 -10.84 2.51
C LEU A 52 -3.17 -9.86 1.81
N ALA A 53 -2.14 -10.39 1.13
CA ALA A 53 -1.21 -9.54 0.40
C ALA A 53 -1.91 -8.77 -0.73
N TYR A 54 -2.80 -9.42 -1.47
CA TYR A 54 -3.64 -8.80 -2.51
C TYR A 54 -4.46 -7.63 -1.95
N ASP A 55 -5.15 -7.82 -0.82
CA ASP A 55 -5.95 -6.77 -0.18
C ASP A 55 -5.06 -5.60 0.27
N LEU A 56 -3.91 -5.90 0.89
CA LEU A 56 -2.94 -4.87 1.31
C LEU A 56 -2.34 -4.09 0.15
N VAL A 57 -2.19 -4.69 -1.04
CA VAL A 57 -1.75 -3.96 -2.24
C VAL A 57 -2.82 -2.99 -2.73
N LYS A 58 -4.10 -3.36 -2.66
CA LYS A 58 -5.20 -2.44 -2.99
C LYS A 58 -5.29 -1.29 -1.98
N GLU A 59 -5.15 -1.59 -0.70
CA GLU A 59 -5.05 -0.55 0.34
C GLU A 59 -3.81 0.33 0.17
N HIS A 60 -2.72 -0.21 -0.37
CA HIS A 60 -1.54 0.58 -0.72
C HIS A 60 -1.80 1.53 -1.88
N SER A 61 -2.50 1.09 -2.95
CA SER A 61 -2.87 1.98 -4.06
C SER A 61 -3.81 3.11 -3.62
N ASP A 62 -4.61 2.88 -2.57
CA ASP A 62 -5.47 3.90 -1.96
C ASP A 62 -4.73 4.78 -0.94
N GLY A 63 -3.45 4.51 -0.66
CA GLY A 63 -2.61 5.27 0.27
C GLY A 63 -2.82 4.94 1.76
N ASN A 64 -3.63 3.94 2.09
CA ASN A 64 -3.94 3.54 3.47
C ASN A 64 -2.84 2.69 4.12
N VAL A 65 -2.09 1.96 3.30
CA VAL A 65 -0.95 1.14 3.72
C VAL A 65 0.29 1.56 2.97
N THR A 66 1.43 1.61 3.65
CA THR A 66 2.72 1.82 2.96
C THR A 66 3.26 0.49 2.46
N ILE A 67 3.92 0.50 1.29
CA ILE A 67 4.59 -0.68 0.74
C ILE A 67 5.54 -1.37 1.75
N ARG A 68 6.16 -0.59 2.65
CA ARG A 68 7.07 -1.09 3.70
C ARG A 68 6.36 -1.90 4.80
N GLN A 69 5.07 -1.70 5.02
CA GLN A 69 4.29 -2.45 6.01
C GLN A 69 3.86 -3.83 5.51
N ILE A 70 3.70 -4.00 4.19
CA ILE A 70 3.18 -5.22 3.58
C ILE A 70 3.98 -6.48 3.98
N PRO A 71 5.33 -6.51 3.93
CA PRO A 71 6.09 -7.70 4.36
C PRO A 71 5.82 -8.08 5.81
N SER A 72 5.73 -7.10 6.71
CA SER A 72 5.49 -7.32 8.14
C SER A 72 4.08 -7.78 8.46
N LEU A 73 3.09 -7.39 7.64
CA LEU A 73 1.69 -7.79 7.82
C LEU A 73 1.37 -9.16 7.20
N THR A 74 2.19 -9.63 6.27
CA THR A 74 1.99 -10.87 5.53
C THR A 74 2.97 -11.99 5.91
N ASP A 75 3.93 -11.70 6.79
CA ASP A 75 5.07 -12.57 7.09
C ASP A 75 5.89 -12.99 5.85
N LEU A 76 5.77 -12.23 4.75
CA LEU A 76 6.57 -12.44 3.55
C LEU A 76 7.95 -11.80 3.71
N SER A 77 8.95 -12.40 3.06
CA SER A 77 10.24 -11.73 2.92
C SER A 77 10.06 -10.44 2.11
N THR A 78 10.85 -9.40 2.41
CA THR A 78 10.76 -8.11 1.73
C THR A 78 10.90 -8.23 0.21
N GLY A 79 11.79 -9.11 -0.27
CA GLY A 79 11.96 -9.36 -1.70
C GLY A 79 10.70 -9.93 -2.33
N ILE A 80 10.16 -11.02 -1.77
CA ILE A 80 8.93 -11.65 -2.29
C ILE A 80 7.74 -10.68 -2.23
N ALA A 81 7.62 -9.90 -1.16
CA ALA A 81 6.55 -8.93 -1.00
C ALA A 81 6.62 -7.83 -2.07
N TYR A 82 7.81 -7.28 -2.36
CA TYR A 82 7.95 -6.22 -3.37
C TYR A 82 7.77 -6.75 -4.79
N ASP A 83 8.30 -7.95 -5.11
CA ASP A 83 8.07 -8.60 -6.39
C ASP A 83 6.56 -8.90 -6.59
N LEU A 84 5.85 -9.28 -5.52
CA LEU A 84 4.41 -9.50 -5.56
C LEU A 84 3.65 -8.18 -5.78
N VAL A 85 4.04 -7.10 -5.10
CA VAL A 85 3.43 -5.77 -5.29
C VAL A 85 3.57 -5.34 -6.75
N GLU A 86 4.77 -5.48 -7.34
CA GLU A 86 5.01 -5.14 -8.75
C GLU A 86 4.11 -5.96 -9.71
N ALA A 87 4.02 -7.27 -9.48
CA ALA A 87 3.14 -8.14 -10.27
C ALA A 87 1.67 -7.71 -10.16
N LEU A 88 1.20 -7.40 -8.94
CA LEU A 88 -0.18 -6.99 -8.69
C LEU A 88 -0.49 -5.62 -9.28
N TYR A 89 0.41 -4.65 -9.19
CA TYR A 89 0.27 -3.36 -9.86
C TYR A 89 0.14 -3.51 -11.38
N SER A 90 0.91 -4.41 -11.97
CA SER A 90 0.88 -4.69 -13.42
C SER A 90 -0.42 -5.38 -13.87
N ILE A 91 -0.93 -6.33 -13.08
CA ILE A 91 -2.15 -7.08 -13.42
C ILE A 91 -3.41 -6.23 -13.18
N LEU A 92 -3.42 -5.44 -12.11
CA LEU A 92 -4.58 -4.65 -11.68
C LEU A 92 -4.58 -3.23 -12.26
N ASP A 93 -3.54 -2.85 -13.01
CA ASP A 93 -3.40 -1.54 -13.63
C ASP A 93 -3.50 -0.39 -12.62
N LEU A 94 -2.85 -0.55 -11.46
CA LEU A 94 -2.91 0.41 -10.34
C LEU A 94 -1.96 1.60 -10.51
N GLY A 95 -1.14 1.60 -11.56
CA GLY A 95 -0.07 2.57 -11.78
C GLY A 95 -0.50 3.90 -12.39
N ASP A 96 -1.78 4.05 -12.79
CA ASP A 96 -2.17 5.12 -13.71
C ASP A 96 -2.96 6.29 -13.07
N ASN A 97 -3.01 6.37 -11.73
CA ASN A 97 -3.82 7.37 -11.05
C ASN A 97 -3.04 8.51 -10.37
N GLU A 98 -1.87 8.90 -10.89
CA GLU A 98 -1.27 10.20 -10.53
C GLU A 98 -0.61 10.87 -11.74
N LEU A 99 -1.00 12.13 -11.95
CA LEU A 99 -0.30 13.11 -12.76
C LEU A 99 1.21 12.89 -12.65
N ALA A 100 1.90 12.90 -13.79
CA ALA A 100 3.35 12.72 -13.84
C ALA A 100 4.03 13.47 -12.68
N PRO A 101 4.91 12.80 -11.92
CA PRO A 101 5.46 13.34 -10.69
C PRO A 101 5.96 14.76 -10.92
N THR A 102 5.38 15.72 -10.21
CA THR A 102 5.82 17.11 -10.27
C THR A 102 7.22 17.18 -9.68
N THR A 103 8.22 17.25 -10.57
CA THR A 103 9.60 17.50 -10.18
C THR A 103 9.72 18.99 -9.91
N TYR A 104 9.78 19.36 -8.64
CA TYR A 104 10.13 20.72 -8.25
C TYR A 104 11.64 20.91 -8.42
N THR A 105 11.99 21.84 -9.29
CA THR A 105 13.32 22.42 -9.42
C THR A 105 13.49 23.56 -8.40
N PRO A 106 14.73 23.89 -7.98
CA PRO A 106 14.97 25.06 -7.15
C PRO A 106 14.42 26.37 -7.73
N ALA A 107 14.22 26.46 -9.04
CA ALA A 107 13.62 27.60 -9.73
C ALA A 107 12.10 27.70 -9.52
N ASP A 108 11.44 26.64 -9.08
CA ASP A 108 10.00 26.66 -8.73
C ASP A 108 9.75 27.33 -7.37
N PHE A 109 10.81 27.56 -6.59
CA PHE A 109 10.82 28.35 -5.38
C PHE A 109 11.50 29.69 -5.70
N ASP A 110 10.72 30.66 -6.20
CA ASP A 110 11.24 32.01 -6.42
C ASP A 110 11.59 32.66 -5.07
N GLU A 111 12.87 32.98 -4.87
CA GLU A 111 13.39 33.77 -3.74
C GLU A 111 12.87 35.24 -3.77
N GLY A 112 12.13 35.64 -4.82
CA GLY A 112 11.54 36.97 -5.00
C GLY A 112 10.27 37.29 -4.19
N ASN A 113 9.80 36.38 -3.34
CA ASN A 113 8.61 36.56 -2.50
C ASN A 113 8.99 36.48 -1.02
N GLY A 114 9.71 37.50 -0.56
CA GLY A 114 9.85 37.79 0.87
C GLY A 114 8.57 38.39 1.42
N ASN A 115 7.48 37.63 1.51
CA ASN A 115 6.44 37.88 2.50
C ASN A 115 6.56 36.81 3.60
N LEU A 116 7.66 36.92 4.37
CA LEU A 116 7.65 36.44 5.75
C LEU A 116 6.43 37.10 6.43
N PRO A 117 5.49 36.35 7.03
CA PRO A 117 4.56 36.96 7.96
C PRO A 117 5.39 37.43 9.17
N GLU A 118 5.70 38.72 9.18
CA GLU A 118 6.27 39.43 10.30
C GLU A 118 5.19 39.58 11.38
N GLU A 119 4.85 38.49 12.06
CA GLU A 119 4.12 38.55 13.33
C GLU A 119 4.37 37.29 14.15
N LEU A 120 5.45 37.28 14.91
CA LEU A 120 5.43 36.72 16.27
C LEU A 120 6.04 37.77 17.19
N THR A 121 5.15 38.57 17.75
CA THR A 121 5.44 39.48 18.85
C THR A 121 5.84 38.67 20.09
N ASP A 122 6.98 39.04 20.71
CA ASP A 122 7.12 38.95 22.17
C ASP A 122 8.08 40.04 22.67
N LYS A 123 7.44 41.10 23.19
CA LYS A 123 7.81 42.07 24.22
C LYS A 123 9.09 42.93 24.12
#